data_AF-A0A952VII6-F1
#
_entry.id   AF-A0A952VII6-F1
#
_cell.length_a   1.000
_cell.length_b   1.000
_cell.length_c   1.000
_cell.angle_alpha   90.00
_cell.angle_beta   90.00
_cell.angle_gamma   90.00
#
_symmetry.space_group_name_H-M   'P 1'
#
loop_
_entity.id
_entity.type
_entity.pdbx_description
1 polymer ?
#
loop_
_entity_poly.entity_id
_entity_poly.type
_entity_poly.pdbx_seq_one_letter_code
_entity_poly.pdbx_strand_id
1 'polypeptide(L)'
;PNIELHSLPPGASRVLSYQLIPTHRGKLLLNGVRISTEFPFGLFTKRAFYPIEDTVVVCPELQPVHERLLHGLFVAGYEQTVHRRGHGSDLYNLRLYQAGDDSRSIHWPTTARTSQLTIRETEAEEQRRAIICVPTSVPASHDVPFERAVSLAASLVQHLTHHGYFIQLRLGSERSSFGQGEAHRLDLLRMLGLCQRVMPTAESMKQDGWADADSAVDGGGTLIVIQAWSETAAGETELPYILIDGELIPGAVHAA
;
A
#
# COMPACT_ATOMS: atom_id res chain seq x y z
N PRO A 1 -22.88 17.47 -10.27
CA PRO A 1 -23.87 17.56 -9.17
C PRO A 1 -24.49 18.95 -9.18
N ASN A 2 -25.82 19.05 -9.09
CA ASN A 2 -26.53 20.33 -9.04
C ASN A 2 -27.13 20.49 -7.65
N ILE A 3 -26.86 21.61 -6.99
CA ILE A 3 -27.53 21.97 -5.74
C ILE A 3 -28.55 23.04 -6.07
N GLU A 4 -29.80 22.79 -5.71
CA GLU A 4 -30.87 23.77 -5.85
C GLU A 4 -31.04 24.55 -4.55
N LEU A 5 -31.19 25.87 -4.70
CA LEU A 5 -31.43 26.76 -3.59
C LEU A 5 -32.64 27.62 -3.93
N HIS A 6 -33.75 27.39 -3.21
CA HIS A 6 -35.03 28.04 -3.51
C HIS A 6 -35.05 29.54 -3.22
N SER A 7 -34.39 30.00 -2.16
CA SER A 7 -34.29 31.43 -1.86
C SER A 7 -33.02 31.77 -1.08
N LEU A 8 -32.37 32.87 -1.46
CA LEU A 8 -31.28 33.50 -0.72
C LEU A 8 -31.63 34.99 -0.54
N PRO A 9 -31.97 35.43 0.68
CA PRO A 9 -32.24 36.84 0.93
C PRO A 9 -31.04 37.73 0.62
N PRO A 10 -31.25 39.02 0.29
CA PRO A 10 -30.15 39.97 0.10
C PRO A 10 -29.25 40.04 1.34
N GLY A 11 -27.94 39.98 1.13
CA GLY A 11 -26.94 40.00 2.22
C GLY A 11 -26.85 38.71 3.04
N ALA A 12 -27.70 37.71 2.79
CA ALA A 12 -27.62 36.42 3.45
C ALA A 12 -26.57 35.51 2.80
N SER A 13 -26.00 34.62 3.60
CA SER A 13 -25.07 33.57 3.16
C SER A 13 -25.58 32.22 3.62
N ARG A 14 -25.38 31.18 2.82
CA ARG A 14 -25.76 29.81 3.16
C ARG A 14 -24.65 28.85 2.75
N VAL A 15 -24.28 27.96 3.66
CA VAL A 15 -23.35 26.87 3.37
C VAL A 15 -24.16 25.67 2.89
N LEU A 16 -23.74 25.10 1.77
CA LEU A 16 -24.32 23.89 1.19
C LEU A 16 -23.20 22.88 0.99
N SER A 17 -23.53 21.60 1.13
CA SER A 17 -22.60 20.51 0.90
C SER A 17 -23.26 19.52 -0.05
N TYR A 18 -22.46 18.94 -0.94
CA TYR A 18 -22.88 17.87 -1.84
C TYR A 18 -21.87 16.73 -1.77
N GLN A 19 -22.34 15.52 -2.00
CA GLN A 19 -21.44 14.38 -2.17
C GLN A 19 -20.93 14.36 -3.60
N LEU A 20 -19.61 14.22 -3.72
CA LEU A 20 -18.91 14.00 -4.98
C LEU A 20 -18.43 12.55 -4.97
N ILE A 21 -19.01 11.72 -5.83
CA ILE A 21 -18.60 10.33 -5.98
C ILE A 21 -17.73 10.26 -7.24
N PRO A 22 -16.40 10.22 -7.11
CA PRO A 22 -15.52 10.06 -8.26
C PRO A 22 -15.69 8.66 -8.87
N THR A 23 -15.61 8.55 -10.19
CA THR A 23 -15.73 7.27 -10.90
C THR A 23 -14.38 6.60 -11.16
N HIS A 24 -13.29 7.36 -11.08
CA HIS A 24 -11.92 6.86 -11.28
C HIS A 24 -10.99 7.49 -10.23
N ARG A 25 -9.96 6.73 -9.83
CA ARG A 25 -8.85 7.24 -9.01
C ARG A 25 -8.03 8.28 -9.79
N GLY A 26 -7.27 9.10 -9.08
CA GLY A 26 -6.39 10.10 -9.69
C GLY A 26 -6.65 11.52 -9.20
N LYS A 27 -6.13 12.49 -9.96
CA LYS A 27 -6.34 13.91 -9.68
C LYS A 27 -7.71 14.32 -10.19
N LEU A 28 -8.59 14.70 -9.28
CA LEU A 28 -9.88 15.30 -9.59
C LEU A 28 -9.75 16.82 -9.48
N LEU A 29 -9.72 17.47 -10.64
CA LEU A 29 -9.64 18.93 -10.74
C LEU A 29 -11.04 19.54 -10.57
N LEU A 30 -11.21 20.35 -9.54
CA LEU A 30 -12.35 21.22 -9.34
C LEU A 30 -12.01 22.54 -10.02
N ASN A 31 -12.72 22.87 -11.11
CA ASN A 31 -12.44 24.05 -11.93
C ASN A 31 -13.19 25.31 -11.47
N GLY A 32 -14.23 25.14 -10.66
CA GLY A 32 -15.09 26.23 -10.23
C GLY A 32 -16.54 25.83 -10.11
N VAL A 33 -17.36 26.81 -9.75
CA VAL A 33 -18.79 26.65 -9.52
C VAL A 33 -19.56 27.47 -10.53
N ARG A 34 -20.52 26.82 -11.21
CA ARG A 34 -21.49 27.51 -12.05
C ARG A 34 -22.73 27.84 -11.22
N ILE A 35 -23.03 29.12 -11.11
CA ILE A 35 -24.24 29.62 -10.46
C ILE A 35 -25.23 30.00 -11.55
N SER A 36 -26.46 29.50 -11.43
CA SER A 36 -27.58 29.90 -12.28
C SER A 36 -28.72 30.42 -11.44
N THR A 37 -29.36 31.49 -11.87
CA THR A 37 -30.54 32.06 -11.21
C THR A 37 -31.54 32.54 -12.25
N GLU A 38 -32.82 32.43 -11.91
CA GLU A 38 -33.94 32.96 -12.70
C GLU A 38 -34.62 34.13 -11.96
N PHE A 39 -34.08 34.52 -10.79
CA PHE A 39 -34.58 35.63 -9.99
C PHE A 39 -34.43 36.98 -10.73
N PRO A 40 -35.37 37.92 -10.59
CA PRO A 40 -36.58 37.86 -9.75
C PRO A 40 -37.84 37.31 -10.42
N PHE A 41 -37.93 37.35 -11.76
CA PHE A 41 -39.21 37.14 -12.46
C PHE A 41 -39.33 35.79 -13.18
N GLY A 42 -38.29 34.96 -13.21
CA GLY A 42 -38.31 33.68 -13.91
C GLY A 42 -38.26 33.77 -15.44
N LEU A 43 -38.10 34.98 -16.01
CA LEU A 43 -38.21 35.20 -17.46
C LEU A 43 -36.96 34.79 -18.24
N PHE A 44 -35.80 34.74 -17.59
CA PHE A 44 -34.53 34.36 -18.19
C PHE A 44 -33.60 33.75 -17.15
N THR A 45 -32.78 32.76 -17.55
CA THR A 45 -31.74 32.19 -16.69
C THR A 45 -30.43 32.96 -16.86
N LYS A 46 -29.98 33.65 -15.81
CA LYS A 46 -28.63 34.22 -15.76
C LYS A 46 -27.66 33.17 -15.23
N ARG A 47 -26.54 32.98 -15.91
CA ARG A 47 -25.47 32.07 -15.51
C ARG A 47 -24.17 32.84 -15.29
N ALA A 48 -23.45 32.50 -14.24
CA ALA A 48 -22.10 32.98 -13.97
C ALA A 48 -21.21 31.80 -13.57
N PHE A 49 -19.97 31.81 -14.04
CA PHE A 49 -18.97 30.84 -13.65
C PHE A 49 -17.96 31.51 -12.73
N TYR A 50 -17.74 30.92 -11.56
CA TYR A 50 -16.77 31.37 -10.58
C TYR A 50 -15.63 30.36 -10.57
N PRO A 51 -14.44 30.71 -11.12
CA PRO A 51 -13.30 29.81 -11.11
C PRO A 51 -12.83 29.63 -9.67
N ILE A 52 -12.72 28.37 -9.27
CA ILE A 52 -12.13 27.94 -8.01
C ILE A 52 -11.28 26.74 -8.40
N GLU A 53 -9.97 26.94 -8.46
CA GLU A 53 -9.04 25.87 -8.82
C GLU A 53 -8.65 25.13 -7.54
N ASP A 54 -9.12 23.89 -7.43
CA ASP A 54 -8.74 22.99 -6.35
C ASP A 54 -8.53 21.58 -6.90
N THR A 55 -7.67 20.79 -6.27
CA THR A 55 -7.34 19.43 -6.71
C THR A 55 -7.50 18.45 -5.56
N VAL A 56 -8.38 17.47 -5.75
CA VAL A 56 -8.59 16.37 -4.82
C VAL A 56 -7.93 15.11 -5.37
N VAL A 57 -7.14 14.42 -4.54
CA VAL A 57 -6.59 13.09 -4.91
C VAL A 57 -7.60 12.03 -4.51
N VAL A 58 -8.15 11.35 -5.52
CA VAL A 58 -9.03 10.20 -5.34
C VAL A 58 -8.16 8.96 -5.19
N CYS A 59 -8.23 8.33 -4.02
CA CYS A 59 -7.53 7.08 -3.75
C CYS A 59 -8.21 5.90 -4.48
N PRO A 60 -7.51 4.78 -4.70
CA PRO A 60 -8.11 3.58 -5.26
C PRO A 60 -9.25 3.05 -4.40
N GLU A 61 -10.15 2.28 -5.01
CA GLU A 61 -11.18 1.57 -4.28
C GLU A 61 -10.56 0.53 -3.34
N LEU A 62 -11.10 0.45 -2.13
CA LEU A 62 -10.70 -0.52 -1.12
C LEU A 62 -11.68 -1.68 -1.16
N GLN A 63 -11.18 -2.88 -1.44
CA GLN A 63 -11.96 -4.09 -1.57
C GLN A 63 -11.58 -5.07 -0.44
N PRO A 64 -12.53 -5.86 0.07
CA PRO A 64 -12.21 -6.89 1.05
C PRO A 64 -11.15 -7.86 0.52
N VAL A 65 -10.10 -8.09 1.30
CA VAL A 65 -9.03 -9.02 0.96
C VAL A 65 -9.44 -10.42 1.44
N HIS A 66 -9.34 -11.44 0.57
CA HIS A 66 -9.76 -12.79 0.92
C HIS A 66 -8.81 -13.44 1.94
N GLU A 67 -9.37 -14.18 2.89
CA GLU A 67 -8.63 -14.87 3.97
C GLU A 67 -7.49 -15.77 3.49
N ARG A 68 -7.61 -16.41 2.31
CA ARG A 68 -6.54 -17.26 1.77
C ARG A 68 -5.27 -16.47 1.45
N LEU A 69 -5.43 -15.29 0.86
CA LEU A 69 -4.31 -14.40 0.57
C LEU A 69 -3.68 -13.91 1.87
N LEU A 70 -4.51 -13.54 2.85
CA LEU A 70 -4.04 -13.15 4.18
C LEU A 70 -3.28 -14.29 4.85
N HIS A 71 -3.77 -15.52 4.75
CA HIS A 71 -3.10 -16.69 5.31
C HIS A 71 -1.74 -16.93 4.65
N GLY A 72 -1.64 -16.83 3.33
CA GLY A 72 -0.36 -16.91 2.61
C GLY A 72 0.63 -15.83 3.06
N LEU A 73 0.16 -14.60 3.24
CA LEU A 73 0.96 -13.49 3.76
C LEU A 73 1.42 -13.73 5.21
N PHE A 74 0.55 -14.28 6.05
CA PHE A 74 0.91 -14.61 7.43
C PHE A 74 1.91 -15.76 7.48
N VAL A 75 1.74 -16.81 6.69
CA VAL A 75 2.68 -17.94 6.64
C VAL A 75 4.04 -17.48 6.12
N ALA A 76 4.09 -16.77 4.99
CA ALA A 76 5.35 -16.23 4.47
C ALA A 76 6.00 -15.23 5.45
N GLY A 77 5.19 -14.36 6.05
CA GLY A 77 5.66 -13.43 7.07
C GLY A 77 6.13 -14.11 8.36
N TYR A 78 5.58 -15.28 8.72
CA TYR A 78 5.94 -16.04 9.92
C TYR A 78 7.14 -16.97 9.69
N GLU A 79 7.27 -17.55 8.48
CA GLU A 79 8.48 -18.29 8.08
C GLU A 79 9.71 -17.37 7.99
N GLN A 80 9.53 -16.06 7.79
CA GLN A 80 10.63 -15.10 7.93
C GLN A 80 10.94 -14.72 9.38
N THR A 81 10.05 -15.00 10.35
CA THR A 81 10.31 -14.80 11.81
C THR A 81 11.12 -15.95 12.43
N VAL A 82 12.07 -16.54 11.69
CA VAL A 82 13.01 -17.51 12.28
C VAL A 82 13.84 -16.77 13.31
N HIS A 83 13.58 -17.05 14.59
CA HIS A 83 14.30 -16.52 15.73
C HIS A 83 15.80 -16.39 15.42
N ARG A 84 16.27 -15.14 15.26
CA ARG A 84 17.66 -14.83 14.94
C ARG A 84 18.28 -14.02 16.07
N ARG A 85 19.54 -14.30 16.38
CA ARG A 85 20.32 -13.52 17.33
C ARG A 85 20.40 -12.05 16.88
N GLY A 86 20.00 -11.12 17.74
CA GLY A 86 20.05 -9.68 17.45
C GLY A 86 19.83 -8.79 18.66
N HIS A 87 19.68 -7.49 18.43
CA HIS A 87 19.45 -6.51 19.49
C HIS A 87 17.95 -6.34 19.74
N GLY A 88 17.42 -7.09 20.69
CA GLY A 88 16.04 -6.93 21.18
C GLY A 88 15.98 -7.21 22.67
N SER A 89 14.77 -7.34 23.21
CA SER A 89 14.57 -7.50 24.66
C SER A 89 14.38 -8.96 25.09
N ASP A 90 13.93 -9.84 24.19
CA ASP A 90 13.64 -11.24 24.49
C ASP A 90 14.90 -12.12 24.52
N LEU A 91 14.85 -13.18 25.32
CA LEU A 91 15.95 -14.14 25.49
C LEU A 91 15.95 -15.11 24.31
N TYR A 92 16.98 -15.05 23.46
CA TYR A 92 17.18 -15.98 22.36
C TYR A 92 17.90 -17.25 22.82
N ASN A 93 19.04 -17.09 23.48
CA ASN A 93 19.87 -18.22 23.94
C ASN A 93 20.76 -17.82 25.11
N LEU A 94 21.23 -18.83 25.86
CA LEU A 94 22.29 -18.69 26.86
C LEU A 94 23.52 -19.44 26.38
N ARG A 95 24.64 -18.75 26.21
CA ARG A 95 25.92 -19.37 25.83
C ARG A 95 27.05 -19.01 26.77
N LEU A 96 28.11 -19.80 26.75
CA LEU A 96 29.33 -19.47 27.49
C LEU A 96 29.98 -18.19 26.94
N TYR A 97 30.49 -17.38 27.86
CA TYR A 97 31.26 -16.18 27.58
C TYR A 97 32.50 -16.51 26.75
N GLN A 98 32.74 -15.75 25.69
CA GLN A 98 33.97 -15.74 24.92
C GLN A 98 34.65 -14.38 25.03
N ALA A 99 35.98 -14.38 24.95
CA ALA A 99 36.76 -13.16 24.99
C ALA A 99 36.35 -12.23 23.83
N GLY A 100 35.86 -11.03 24.17
CA GLY A 100 35.32 -10.06 23.21
C GLY A 100 33.81 -9.81 23.36
N ASP A 101 33.10 -10.63 24.13
CA ASP A 101 31.68 -10.43 24.41
C ASP A 101 31.44 -9.25 25.37
N ASP A 102 30.34 -8.52 25.18
CA ASP A 102 29.96 -7.37 26.02
C ASP A 102 29.57 -7.82 27.44
N SER A 103 30.30 -7.31 28.44
CA SER A 103 30.02 -7.53 29.87
C SER A 103 28.59 -7.18 30.31
N ARG A 104 27.90 -6.27 29.61
CA ARG A 104 26.50 -5.88 29.94
C ARG A 104 25.50 -6.98 29.60
N SER A 105 25.88 -7.90 28.71
CA SER A 105 25.05 -9.03 28.29
C SER A 105 25.23 -10.27 29.19
N ILE A 106 26.00 -10.18 30.29
CA ILE A 106 26.18 -11.30 31.22
C ILE A 106 24.87 -11.62 31.95
N HIS A 107 24.45 -12.88 31.87
CA HIS A 107 23.30 -13.39 32.62
C HIS A 107 23.71 -13.79 34.04
N TRP A 108 23.80 -12.79 34.92
CA TRP A 108 24.23 -12.96 36.32
C TRP A 108 23.51 -14.09 37.09
N PRO A 109 22.18 -14.31 36.94
CA PRO A 109 21.52 -15.39 37.65
C PRO A 109 22.02 -16.80 37.25
N THR A 110 22.30 -17.03 35.97
CA THR A 110 22.84 -18.31 35.51
C THR A 110 24.29 -18.44 35.91
N THR A 111 25.09 -17.39 35.74
CA THR A 111 26.50 -17.37 36.16
C THR A 111 26.69 -17.64 37.65
N ALA A 112 25.82 -17.10 38.51
CA ALA A 112 25.86 -17.35 39.94
C ALA A 112 25.58 -18.82 40.29
N ARG A 113 24.72 -19.51 39.52
CA ARG A 113 24.37 -20.93 39.72
C ARG A 113 25.42 -21.89 39.18
N THR A 114 25.99 -21.60 38.01
CA THR A 114 26.92 -22.50 37.32
C THR A 114 28.39 -22.20 37.61
N SER A 115 28.69 -21.06 38.24
CA SER A 115 30.05 -20.52 38.39
C SER A 115 30.79 -20.36 37.05
N GLN A 116 30.05 -20.28 35.94
CA GLN A 116 30.57 -20.08 34.59
C GLN A 116 29.94 -18.82 33.99
N LEU A 117 30.78 -17.92 33.47
CA LEU A 117 30.31 -16.71 32.80
C LEU A 117 29.44 -17.09 31.59
N THR A 118 28.18 -16.68 31.65
CA THR A 118 27.16 -17.01 30.64
C THR A 118 26.61 -15.70 30.10
N ILE A 119 26.53 -15.60 28.78
CA ILE A 119 26.02 -14.46 28.04
C ILE A 119 24.56 -14.73 27.66
N ARG A 120 23.71 -13.73 27.88
CA ARG A 120 22.35 -13.64 27.34
C ARG A 120 22.44 -13.14 25.91
N GLU A 121 22.17 -14.03 24.96
CA GLU A 121 21.91 -13.61 23.59
C GLU A 121 20.45 -13.16 23.52
N THR A 122 20.24 -11.96 23.00
CA THR A 122 18.91 -11.41 22.79
C THR A 122 18.39 -11.77 21.41
N GLU A 123 17.08 -11.91 21.31
CA GLU A 123 16.39 -12.07 20.04
C GLU A 123 16.34 -10.73 19.31
N ALA A 124 16.49 -10.71 17.99
CA ALA A 124 16.24 -9.49 17.23
C ALA A 124 14.77 -9.07 17.37
N GLU A 125 14.50 -7.80 17.69
CA GLU A 125 13.14 -7.26 17.63
C GLU A 125 12.75 -7.11 16.15
N GLU A 126 12.16 -8.16 15.57
CA GLU A 126 11.92 -8.22 14.14
C GLU A 126 10.62 -7.45 13.80
N GLN A 127 10.81 -6.27 13.20
CA GLN A 127 9.72 -5.49 12.64
C GLN A 127 9.12 -6.27 11.47
N ARG A 128 7.82 -6.59 11.55
CA ARG A 128 7.09 -7.19 10.43
C ARG A 128 7.15 -6.26 9.24
N ARG A 129 7.93 -6.61 8.21
CA ARG A 129 8.14 -5.79 7.02
C ARG A 129 7.46 -6.44 5.82
N ALA A 130 6.84 -5.62 4.99
CA ALA A 130 6.25 -6.04 3.74
C ALA A 130 6.60 -5.06 2.63
N ILE A 131 6.93 -5.59 1.45
CA ILE A 131 7.13 -4.78 0.26
C ILE A 131 6.04 -5.13 -0.73
N ILE A 132 5.23 -4.14 -1.09
CA ILE A 132 4.22 -4.28 -2.13
C ILE A 132 4.77 -3.70 -3.42
N CYS A 133 4.77 -4.51 -4.47
CA CYS A 133 5.23 -4.14 -5.81
C CYS A 133 4.06 -4.23 -6.78
N VAL A 134 3.77 -3.14 -7.50
CA VAL A 134 2.77 -3.13 -8.56
C VAL A 134 3.42 -2.64 -9.87
N PRO A 135 3.57 -3.52 -10.87
CA PRO A 135 4.10 -3.16 -12.18
C PRO A 135 3.22 -2.11 -12.85
N THR A 136 3.85 -1.10 -13.45
CA THR A 136 3.15 -0.01 -14.16
C THR A 136 3.19 -0.19 -15.67
N SER A 137 4.11 -1.03 -16.15
CA SER A 137 4.32 -1.40 -17.55
C SER A 137 3.25 -2.40 -17.99
N VAL A 138 2.06 -1.91 -18.34
CA VAL A 138 0.91 -2.73 -18.72
C VAL A 138 0.39 -2.31 -20.10
N PRO A 139 0.12 -3.26 -21.04
CA PRO A 139 -0.51 -2.97 -22.32
C PRO A 139 -1.88 -2.30 -22.17
N ALA A 140 -2.30 -1.51 -23.15
CA ALA A 140 -3.62 -0.85 -23.11
C ALA A 140 -4.81 -1.81 -23.08
N SER A 141 -4.66 -3.05 -23.56
CA SER A 141 -5.69 -4.09 -23.48
C SER A 141 -5.95 -4.58 -22.05
N HIS A 142 -5.07 -4.29 -21.10
CA HIS A 142 -5.12 -4.78 -19.72
C HIS A 142 -5.35 -3.65 -18.70
N ASP A 143 -6.05 -2.58 -19.11
CA ASP A 143 -6.38 -1.45 -18.24
C ASP A 143 -7.23 -1.88 -17.03
N VAL A 144 -8.26 -2.70 -17.26
CA VAL A 144 -9.14 -3.21 -16.20
C VAL A 144 -8.38 -4.09 -15.18
N PRO A 145 -7.57 -5.10 -15.59
CA PRO A 145 -6.69 -5.83 -14.68
C PRO A 145 -5.73 -4.92 -13.89
N PHE A 146 -5.22 -3.84 -14.50
CA PHE A 146 -4.35 -2.89 -13.81
C PHE A 146 -5.08 -2.11 -12.71
N GLU A 147 -6.28 -1.59 -12.99
CA GLU A 147 -7.12 -0.93 -11.97
C GLU A 147 -7.45 -1.87 -10.80
N ARG A 148 -7.71 -3.15 -11.09
CA ARG A 148 -7.92 -4.20 -10.08
C ARG A 148 -6.65 -4.44 -9.26
N ALA A 149 -5.48 -4.53 -9.90
CA ALA A 149 -4.20 -4.68 -9.20
C ALA A 149 -3.92 -3.52 -8.24
N VAL A 150 -4.17 -2.28 -8.68
CA VAL A 150 -4.00 -1.07 -7.85
C VAL A 150 -4.97 -1.06 -6.66
N SER A 151 -6.23 -1.44 -6.88
CA SER A 151 -7.25 -1.54 -5.82
C SER A 151 -6.91 -2.62 -4.79
N LEU A 152 -6.40 -3.76 -5.25
CA LEU A 152 -5.91 -4.83 -4.39
C LEU A 152 -4.69 -4.39 -3.56
N ALA A 153 -3.72 -3.69 -4.18
CA ALA A 153 -2.58 -3.11 -3.47
C ALA A 153 -3.03 -2.14 -2.38
N ALA A 154 -3.99 -1.26 -2.67
CA ALA A 154 -4.54 -0.33 -1.69
C ALA A 154 -5.18 -1.05 -0.50
N SER A 155 -5.90 -2.13 -0.78
CA SER A 155 -6.57 -2.97 0.21
C SER A 155 -5.55 -3.70 1.10
N LEU A 156 -4.48 -4.22 0.51
CA LEU A 156 -3.37 -4.82 1.25
C LEU A 156 -2.61 -3.80 2.10
N VAL A 157 -2.35 -2.60 1.59
CA VAL A 157 -1.76 -1.49 2.37
C VAL A 157 -2.61 -1.20 3.60
N GLN A 158 -3.94 -1.09 3.44
CA GLN A 158 -4.84 -0.83 4.56
C GLN A 158 -4.80 -1.97 5.58
N HIS A 159 -4.89 -3.22 5.12
CA HIS A 159 -4.90 -4.39 5.97
C HIS A 159 -3.59 -4.54 6.76
N LEU A 160 -2.45 -4.52 6.07
CA LEU A 160 -1.12 -4.66 6.67
C LEU A 160 -0.82 -3.51 7.65
N THR A 161 -1.28 -2.30 7.36
CA THR A 161 -1.12 -1.17 8.30
C THR A 161 -1.91 -1.42 9.58
N HIS A 162 -3.12 -1.98 9.50
CA HIS A 162 -3.92 -2.33 10.68
C HIS A 162 -3.25 -3.40 11.55
N HIS A 163 -2.47 -4.29 10.93
CA HIS A 163 -1.69 -5.33 11.61
C HIS A 163 -0.27 -4.91 12.02
N GLY A 164 0.09 -3.63 11.87
CA GLY A 164 1.36 -3.07 12.35
C GLY A 164 2.57 -3.44 11.50
N TYR A 165 2.38 -3.73 10.21
CA TYR A 165 3.51 -3.94 9.30
C TYR A 165 4.18 -2.62 8.93
N PHE A 166 5.50 -2.65 8.81
CA PHE A 166 6.29 -1.64 8.12
C PHE A 166 6.23 -1.91 6.61
N ILE A 167 5.59 -1.01 5.88
CA ILE A 167 5.28 -1.22 4.48
C ILE A 167 6.17 -0.32 3.62
N GLN A 168 6.73 -0.89 2.56
CA GLN A 168 7.27 -0.16 1.44
C GLN A 168 6.41 -0.46 0.20
N LEU A 169 6.11 0.58 -0.59
CA LEU A 169 5.41 0.44 -1.86
C LEU A 169 6.36 0.78 -3.01
N ARG A 170 6.33 -0.05 -4.06
CA ARG A 170 7.09 0.14 -5.31
C ARG A 170 6.12 0.15 -6.49
N LEU A 171 6.16 1.21 -7.28
CA LEU A 171 5.30 1.49 -8.43
C LEU A 171 6.17 1.86 -9.62
N GLY A 172 6.46 0.90 -10.49
CA GLY A 172 7.49 1.09 -11.52
C GLY A 172 8.80 1.61 -10.96
N SER A 173 9.25 2.78 -11.42
CA SER A 173 10.47 3.42 -10.93
C SER A 173 10.31 4.12 -9.58
N GLU A 174 9.08 4.38 -9.12
CA GLU A 174 8.82 5.07 -7.86
C GLU A 174 8.83 4.08 -6.68
N ARG A 175 9.40 4.53 -5.55
CA ARG A 175 9.50 3.73 -4.32
C ARG A 175 9.31 4.61 -3.09
N SER A 176 8.50 4.16 -2.13
CA SER A 176 8.43 4.79 -0.81
C SER A 176 9.61 4.38 0.07
N SER A 177 9.82 5.11 1.17
CA SER A 177 10.55 4.55 2.31
C SER A 177 9.71 3.49 3.03
N PHE A 178 10.35 2.66 3.86
CA PHE A 178 9.62 1.89 4.86
C PHE A 178 9.01 2.83 5.89
N GLY A 179 7.77 2.57 6.25
CA GLY A 179 7.05 3.33 7.26
C GLY A 179 5.85 2.56 7.77
N GLN A 180 5.23 3.10 8.83
CA GLN A 180 4.04 2.54 9.45
C GLN A 180 3.12 3.66 9.95
N GLY A 181 1.88 3.30 10.26
CA GLY A 181 0.89 4.21 10.84
C GLY A 181 0.08 4.99 9.80
N GLU A 182 -0.81 5.85 10.31
CA GLU A 182 -1.88 6.46 9.52
C GLU A 182 -1.39 7.44 8.44
N ALA A 183 -0.40 8.28 8.77
CA ALA A 183 0.18 9.22 7.81
C ALA A 183 0.84 8.47 6.64
N HIS A 184 1.64 7.45 6.95
CA HIS A 184 2.29 6.62 5.94
C HIS A 184 1.27 5.89 5.07
N ARG A 185 0.21 5.33 5.68
CA ARG A 185 -0.90 4.69 4.96
C ARG A 185 -1.54 5.64 3.95
N LEU A 186 -1.84 6.87 4.34
CA LEU A 186 -2.42 7.87 3.45
C LEU A 186 -1.47 8.26 2.31
N ASP A 187 -0.17 8.36 2.58
CA ASP A 187 0.83 8.66 1.54
C ASP A 187 0.95 7.51 0.54
N LEU A 188 0.94 6.25 0.99
CA LEU A 188 0.91 5.08 0.12
C LEU A 188 -0.36 5.04 -0.74
N LEU A 189 -1.53 5.31 -0.16
CA LEU A 189 -2.80 5.38 -0.91
C LEU A 189 -2.82 6.52 -1.92
N ARG A 190 -2.19 7.66 -1.61
CA ARG A 190 -2.01 8.76 -2.56
C ARG A 190 -1.10 8.37 -3.70
N MET A 191 0.03 7.70 -3.45
CA MET A 191 0.88 7.20 -4.52
C MET A 191 0.13 6.24 -5.44
N LEU A 192 -0.63 5.28 -4.88
CA LEU A 192 -1.48 4.39 -5.67
C LEU A 192 -2.59 5.13 -6.44
N GLY A 193 -3.18 6.16 -5.83
CA GLY A 193 -4.19 7.00 -6.47
C GLY A 193 -3.65 7.79 -7.66
N LEU A 194 -2.39 8.23 -7.58
CA LEU A 194 -1.72 9.02 -8.62
C LEU A 194 -0.97 8.17 -9.66
N CYS A 195 -0.78 6.88 -9.37
CA CYS A 195 -0.12 5.94 -10.25
C CYS A 195 -0.82 5.86 -11.61
N GLN A 196 -0.04 5.93 -12.69
CA GLN A 196 -0.54 5.78 -14.06
C GLN A 196 0.11 4.58 -14.75
N ARG A 197 -0.66 3.98 -15.64
CA ARG A 197 -0.17 2.93 -16.53
C ARG A 197 0.78 3.53 -17.55
N VAL A 198 1.89 2.84 -17.81
CA VAL A 198 2.85 3.16 -18.86
C VAL A 198 2.82 2.04 -19.91
N MET A 199 2.98 2.39 -21.18
CA MET A 199 3.11 1.39 -22.24
C MET A 199 4.40 0.59 -22.07
N PRO A 200 4.36 -0.73 -22.26
CA PRO A 200 5.52 -1.57 -22.02
C PRO A 200 6.66 -1.26 -22.99
N THR A 201 7.79 -0.87 -22.42
CA THR A 201 9.07 -0.63 -23.08
C THR A 201 10.10 -1.57 -22.45
N ALA A 202 11.17 -1.92 -23.17
CA ALA A 202 12.22 -2.79 -22.62
C ALA A 202 12.83 -2.25 -21.31
N GLU A 203 12.88 -0.93 -21.12
CA GLU A 203 13.33 -0.29 -19.88
C GLU A 203 12.30 -0.41 -18.75
N SER A 204 11.02 -0.11 -19.03
CA SER A 204 9.96 -0.23 -18.01
C SER A 204 9.76 -1.66 -17.55
N MET A 205 9.88 -2.63 -18.46
CA MET A 205 9.80 -4.05 -18.14
C MET A 205 10.98 -4.53 -17.29
N LYS A 206 12.20 -4.01 -17.52
CA LYS A 206 13.35 -4.27 -16.64
C LYS A 206 13.15 -3.67 -15.26
N GLN A 207 12.55 -2.48 -15.18
CA GLN A 207 12.25 -1.82 -13.91
C GLN A 207 11.18 -2.54 -13.10
N ASP A 208 10.20 -3.12 -13.79
CA ASP A 208 9.12 -3.96 -13.22
C ASP A 208 9.55 -5.42 -12.98
N GLY A 209 10.79 -5.78 -13.36
CA GLY A 209 11.37 -7.11 -13.20
C GLY A 209 11.71 -7.47 -11.77
N TRP A 210 10.73 -7.42 -10.86
CA TRP A 210 10.84 -7.83 -9.46
C TRP A 210 10.49 -9.31 -9.24
N ALA A 211 10.33 -10.07 -10.33
CA ALA A 211 9.97 -11.48 -10.28
C ALA A 211 11.10 -12.38 -9.74
N ASP A 212 12.34 -11.89 -9.71
CA ASP A 212 13.44 -12.59 -9.04
C ASP A 212 13.36 -12.28 -7.54
N ALA A 213 12.64 -13.16 -6.81
CA ALA A 213 12.51 -13.21 -5.36
C ALA A 213 13.85 -13.17 -4.59
N ASP A 214 14.96 -13.39 -5.29
CA ASP A 214 16.32 -13.45 -4.76
C ASP A 214 17.13 -12.16 -4.94
N SER A 215 16.56 -11.13 -5.58
CA SER A 215 17.22 -9.82 -5.70
C SER A 215 17.16 -9.08 -4.37
N ALA A 216 18.09 -9.44 -3.47
CA ALA A 216 18.45 -8.80 -2.21
C ALA A 216 17.54 -7.61 -1.88
N VAL A 217 16.40 -7.92 -1.28
CA VAL A 217 15.44 -6.92 -0.88
C VAL A 217 16.11 -6.04 0.19
N ASP A 218 16.64 -4.89 -0.24
CA ASP A 218 17.24 -3.90 0.65
C ASP A 218 16.23 -3.53 1.75
N GLY A 219 16.39 -4.14 2.93
CA GLY A 219 15.55 -3.91 4.10
C GLY A 219 14.87 -5.14 4.70
N GLY A 220 14.83 -6.29 4.03
CA GLY A 220 14.14 -7.50 4.53
C GLY A 220 12.61 -7.37 4.62
N GLY A 221 11.91 -8.50 4.60
CA GLY A 221 10.45 -8.59 4.67
C GLY A 221 9.81 -9.33 3.50
N THR A 222 8.53 -9.67 3.65
CA THR A 222 7.75 -10.40 2.65
C THR A 222 7.55 -9.55 1.39
N LEU A 223 7.99 -10.06 0.24
CA LEU A 223 7.79 -9.43 -1.06
C LEU A 223 6.46 -9.88 -1.66
N ILE A 224 5.59 -8.91 -1.96
CA ILE A 224 4.26 -9.12 -2.52
C ILE A 224 4.23 -8.43 -3.87
N VAL A 225 4.26 -9.20 -4.95
CA VAL A 225 4.16 -8.66 -6.31
C VAL A 225 2.76 -8.89 -6.83
N ILE A 226 2.08 -7.81 -7.21
CA ILE A 226 0.72 -7.85 -7.76
C ILE A 226 0.80 -7.54 -9.25
N GLN A 227 0.76 -8.57 -10.08
CA GLN A 227 0.90 -8.45 -11.53
C GLN A 227 -0.47 -8.35 -12.21
N ALA A 228 -0.69 -7.27 -12.94
CA ALA A 228 -1.90 -7.10 -13.75
C ALA A 228 -1.92 -8.00 -15.01
N TRP A 229 -0.74 -8.42 -15.48
CA TRP A 229 -0.57 -9.27 -16.66
C TRP A 229 0.79 -9.99 -16.61
N SER A 230 0.96 -11.04 -17.40
CA SER A 230 2.25 -11.71 -17.63
C SER A 230 2.32 -12.18 -19.09
N GLU A 231 3.48 -12.01 -19.72
CA GLU A 231 3.73 -12.44 -21.10
C GLU A 231 3.72 -13.97 -21.24
N THR A 232 4.01 -14.68 -20.15
CA THR A 232 4.07 -16.16 -20.09
C THR A 232 2.70 -16.78 -19.81
N ALA A 233 1.77 -16.03 -19.21
CA ALA A 233 0.41 -16.47 -18.95
C ALA A 233 -0.44 -16.29 -20.21
N ALA A 234 -0.36 -17.27 -21.12
CA ALA A 234 -1.21 -17.35 -22.31
C ALA A 234 -2.68 -17.63 -21.94
N GLY A 235 -3.39 -16.62 -21.44
CA GLY A 235 -4.81 -16.70 -21.15
C GLY A 235 -5.43 -15.34 -20.85
N GLU A 236 -6.56 -15.04 -21.49
CA GLU A 236 -7.47 -13.92 -21.18
C GLU A 236 -7.99 -14.07 -19.74
N THR A 237 -7.18 -13.70 -18.76
CA THR A 237 -7.58 -13.73 -17.35
C THR A 237 -7.80 -12.29 -16.94
N GLU A 238 -9.06 -11.91 -16.68
CA GLU A 238 -9.42 -10.54 -16.29
C GLU A 238 -8.92 -10.13 -14.89
N LEU A 239 -8.16 -10.99 -14.21
CA LEU A 239 -7.80 -10.85 -12.80
C LEU A 239 -6.28 -10.82 -12.62
N PRO A 240 -5.78 -9.98 -11.70
CA PRO A 240 -4.36 -9.89 -11.42
C PRO A 240 -3.85 -11.12 -10.67
N TYR A 241 -2.59 -11.48 -10.90
CA TYR A 241 -1.88 -12.54 -10.20
C TYR A 241 -1.09 -11.97 -9.03
N ILE A 242 -0.96 -12.75 -7.95
CA ILE A 242 -0.20 -12.36 -6.78
C ILE A 242 0.90 -13.38 -6.56
N LEU A 243 2.12 -12.88 -6.46
CA LEU A 243 3.32 -13.64 -6.12
C LEU A 243 3.76 -13.20 -4.73
N ILE A 244 3.94 -14.15 -3.82
CA ILE A 244 4.52 -13.90 -2.49
C ILE A 244 5.87 -14.59 -2.45
N ASP A 245 6.95 -13.83 -2.24
CA ASP A 245 8.32 -14.34 -2.23
C ASP A 245 8.65 -15.24 -3.44
N GLY A 246 8.06 -14.92 -4.60
CA GLY A 246 8.24 -15.66 -5.86
C GLY A 246 7.29 -16.85 -6.05
N GLU A 247 6.54 -17.26 -5.04
CA GLU A 247 5.53 -18.32 -5.16
C GLU A 247 4.18 -17.76 -5.62
N LEU A 248 3.65 -18.35 -6.69
CA LEU A 248 2.29 -18.09 -7.14
C LEU A 248 1.31 -18.76 -6.19
N ILE A 249 0.48 -17.98 -5.51
CA ILE A 249 -0.59 -18.55 -4.68
C ILE A 249 -1.74 -19.00 -5.59
N PRO A 250 -1.98 -20.31 -5.76
CA PRO A 250 -3.05 -20.81 -6.62
C PRO A 250 -4.40 -20.49 -5.97
N GLY A 251 -5.26 -19.77 -6.68
CA GLY A 251 -6.58 -19.39 -6.17
C GLY A 251 -6.75 -17.91 -5.76
N ALA A 252 -5.79 -17.04 -6.09
CA ALA A 252 -5.95 -15.57 -6.05
C ALA A 252 -6.87 -15.02 -7.17
N VAL A 253 -7.82 -15.84 -7.64
CA VAL A 253 -8.89 -15.44 -8.55
C VAL A 253 -9.93 -14.70 -7.70
N HIS A 254 -9.76 -13.39 -7.48
CA HIS A 254 -10.70 -12.61 -6.67
C HIS A 254 -11.91 -12.15 -7.49
N ALA A 255 -13.05 -12.80 -7.27
CA ALA A 255 -14.37 -12.15 -7.30
C ALA A 255 -15.37 -12.97 -6.47
N ALA A 256 -15.86 -12.39 -5.38
CA ALA A 256 -17.27 -12.37 -5.01
C ALA A 256 -17.50 -11.17 -4.09
#